data_AF-A0A973HHM4-F1
#
_entry.id   AF-A0A973HHM4-F1
#
_cell.length_a   1.000
_cell.length_b   1.000
_cell.length_c   1.000
_cell.angle_alpha   90.00
_cell.angle_beta   90.00
_cell.angle_gamma   90.00
#
_symmetry.space_group_name_H-M   'P 1'
#
loop_
_entity.id
_entity.type
_entity.pdbx_description
1 polymer ?
#
loop_
_entity_poly.entity_id
_entity_poly.type
_entity_poly.pdbx_seq_one_letter_code
_entity_poly.pdbx_strand_id
1 'polypeptide(L)' 'MSINICLDLPQMSAAEYARRQGVSADSVKQLMDSGALPFVQRGRGCVRYVNMVALAAQAAQLAGNQSAWNQPQQIEGIS' A
#
# COMPACT_ATOMS: atom_id res chain seq x y z
N MET A 1 -3.15 -1.65 12.87
CA MET A 1 -2.03 -1.17 12.02
C MET A 1 -2.65 -0.19 11.02
N SER A 2 -2.41 1.11 11.17
CA SER A 2 -2.95 2.12 10.25
C SER A 2 -2.06 2.21 9.01
N ILE A 3 -2.62 1.90 7.85
CA ILE A 3 -1.91 2.05 6.57
C ILE A 3 -2.20 3.48 6.07
N ASN A 4 -1.19 4.34 6.09
CA ASN A 4 -1.30 5.72 5.61
C ASN A 4 -0.83 5.77 4.16
N ILE A 5 -1.75 5.94 3.21
CA ILE A 5 -1.43 6.04 1.78
C ILE A 5 -1.61 7.48 1.35
N CYS A 6 -0.50 8.21 1.21
CA CYS A 6 -0.51 9.55 0.63
C CYS A 6 -0.70 9.45 -0.89
N LEU A 7 -1.94 9.66 -1.35
CA LEU A 7 -2.32 9.70 -2.76
C LEU A 7 -2.08 11.10 -3.34
N ASP A 8 -0.82 11.52 -3.46
CA ASP A 8 -0.48 12.80 -4.11
C ASP A 8 -0.47 12.66 -5.64
N LEU A 9 -0.13 11.46 -6.12
CA LEU A 9 0.00 11.13 -7.54
C LEU A 9 -0.61 9.75 -7.81
N PRO A 10 -1.31 9.55 -8.93
CA PRO A 10 -1.94 8.26 -9.25
C PRO A 10 -0.89 7.15 -9.53
N GLN A 11 0.31 7.55 -9.93
CA GLN A 11 1.44 6.68 -10.23
C GLN A 11 2.73 7.30 -9.69
N MET A 12 3.63 6.46 -9.18
CA MET A 12 4.88 6.88 -8.56
C MET A 12 6.04 6.01 -9.04
N SER A 13 7.24 6.57 -9.21
CA SER A 13 8.40 5.75 -9.54
C SER A 13 8.77 4.83 -8.37
N ALA A 14 9.32 3.65 -8.65
CA ALA A 14 9.79 2.74 -7.59
C ALA A 14 10.81 3.39 -6.65
N ALA A 15 11.66 4.28 -7.17
CA ALA A 15 12.66 5.00 -6.39
C ALA A 15 12.03 6.01 -5.42
N GLU A 16 11.02 6.76 -5.84
CA GLU A 16 10.33 7.71 -4.97
C GLU A 16 9.48 6.98 -3.93
N TYR A 17 8.82 5.88 -4.31
CA TYR A 17 8.09 5.02 -3.38
C TYR A 17 9.03 4.45 -2.31
N ALA A 18 10.19 3.94 -2.71
CA ALA A 18 11.23 3.44 -1.81
C ALA A 18 11.69 4.52 -0.82
N ARG A 19 11.97 5.73 -1.32
CA ARG A 19 12.39 6.88 -0.50
C ARG A 19 11.34 7.23 0.57
N ARG A 20 10.06 7.25 0.21
CA ARG A 20 8.96 7.58 1.13
C ARG A 20 8.73 6.51 2.20
N GLN A 21 8.92 5.24 1.83
CA GLN A 21 8.76 4.12 2.75
C GLN A 21 10.03 3.80 3.57
N GLY A 22 11.15 4.45 3.27
CA GLY A 22 12.44 4.17 3.93
C GLY A 22 13.00 2.79 3.59
N VAL A 23 12.67 2.24 2.42
CA VAL A 23 13.13 0.92 1.96
C VAL A 23 14.04 1.05 0.74
N SER A 24 14.75 -0.02 0.38
CA SER A 24 15.59 -0.02 -0.83
C SER A 24 14.76 -0.08 -2.11
N ALA A 25 15.23 0.54 -3.18
CA ALA A 25 14.57 0.47 -4.49
C ALA A 25 14.53 -0.97 -5.04
N ASP A 26 15.53 -1.80 -4.74
CA ASP A 26 15.53 -3.20 -5.15
C ASP A 26 14.52 -4.04 -4.38
N SER A 27 14.29 -3.76 -3.09
CA SER A 27 13.19 -4.36 -2.34
C SER A 27 11.83 -4.01 -2.96
N VAL A 28 11.64 -2.78 -3.43
CA VAL A 28 10.41 -2.39 -4.13
C VAL A 28 10.25 -3.14 -5.45
N LYS A 29 11.32 -3.32 -6.22
CA LYS A 29 11.28 -4.14 -7.46
C LYS A 29 10.91 -5.59 -7.16
N GLN A 30 11.51 -6.18 -6.11
CA GLN A 30 11.18 -7.55 -5.68
C GLN A 30 9.70 -7.67 -5.30
N LEU A 31 9.13 -6.68 -4.62
CA LEU A 31 7.70 -6.65 -4.29
C LEU A 31 6.81 -6.51 -5.53
N MET A 32 7.26 -5.77 -6.55
CA MET A 32 6.56 -5.68 -7.84
C MET A 32 6.62 -7.02 -8.58
N ASP A 33 7.80 -7.65 -8.64
CA ASP A 33 8.00 -8.92 -9.32
C ASP A 33 7.28 -10.08 -8.61
N SER A 34 7.14 -10.03 -7.28
CA SER A 34 6.36 -11.00 -6.50
C SER A 34 4.84 -10.80 -6.58
N GLY A 35 4.38 -9.69 -7.16
CA GLY A 35 2.97 -9.33 -7.23
C GLY A 35 2.39 -8.73 -5.94
N ALA A 36 3.22 -8.52 -4.91
CA ALA A 36 2.81 -7.87 -3.66
C ALA A 36 2.56 -6.37 -3.83
N LEU A 37 3.18 -5.74 -4.85
CA LEU A 37 3.01 -4.32 -5.14
C LEU A 37 2.43 -4.11 -6.56
N PRO A 38 1.25 -3.47 -6.69
CA PRO A 38 0.67 -3.23 -8.01
C PRO A 38 1.49 -2.18 -8.78
N PHE A 39 1.73 -2.44 -10.07
CA PHE A 39 2.50 -1.57 -10.93
C PHE A 39 1.92 -1.43 -12.34
N VAL A 40 2.29 -0.34 -13.01
CA VAL A 40 2.02 -0.06 -14.42
C VAL A 40 3.34 -0.05 -15.19
N GLN A 41 3.37 -0.74 -16.32
CA GLN A 41 4.50 -0.76 -17.24
C GLN A 41 3.97 -0.57 -18.67
N ARG A 42 4.42 0.49 -19.36
CA ARG A 42 3.91 0.88 -20.69
C ARG A 42 4.42 0.03 -21.85
N GLY A 43 5.31 -0.92 -21.59
CA GLY A 43 5.93 -1.78 -22.60
C GLY A 43 7.08 -2.58 -22.03
N ARG A 44 7.51 -3.65 -22.71
CA ARG A 44 8.62 -4.49 -22.25
C ARG A 44 9.91 -3.67 -22.17
N GLY A 45 10.56 -3.65 -21.01
CA GLY A 45 11.76 -2.84 -20.76
C GLY A 45 11.53 -1.38 -20.39
N CYS A 46 10.28 -0.89 -20.43
CA CYS A 46 9.96 0.45 -19.97
C CYS A 46 9.99 0.55 -18.43
N VAL A 47 10.14 1.79 -17.94
CA VAL A 47 10.11 2.10 -16.51
C VAL A 47 8.78 1.63 -15.90
N ARG A 48 8.88 0.96 -14.75
CA ARG A 48 7.74 0.53 -13.94
C ARG A 48 7.38 1.63 -12.95
N TYR A 49 6.10 1.94 -12.87
CA TYR A 49 5.55 2.86 -11.89
C TYR A 49 4.64 2.10 -10.94
N VAL A 50 4.77 2.35 -9.64
CA VAL A 50 3.86 1.86 -8.61
C VAL A 50 2.49 2.48 -8.86
N ASN A 51 1.46 1.64 -8.91
CA ASN A 51 0.07 2.09 -9.05
C ASN A 51 -0.50 2.38 -7.67
N MET A 52 -0.47 3.64 -7.27
CA MET A 52 -0.90 4.06 -5.93
C MET A 52 -2.40 3.92 -5.74
N VAL A 53 -3.20 4.09 -6.80
CA VAL A 53 -4.66 3.94 -6.75
C VAL A 53 -5.04 2.47 -6.51
N ALA A 54 -4.42 1.55 -7.23
CA ALA A 54 -4.63 0.11 -7.02
C ALA A 54 -4.17 -0.32 -5.62
N LEU A 55 -3.05 0.21 -5.14
CA LEU A 55 -2.56 -0.06 -3.79
C LEU A 55 -3.56 0.42 -2.72
N ALA A 56 -4.13 1.61 -2.90
CA ALA A 56 -5.16 2.14 -1.99
C ALA A 56 -6.44 1.30 -1.99
N ALA A 57 -6.90 0.88 -3.18
CA ALA A 57 -8.07 0.02 -3.29
C ALA A 57 -7.83 -1.34 -2.60
N GLN A 58 -6.66 -1.96 -2.80
CA GLN A 58 -6.28 -3.20 -2.12
C GLN A 58 -6.22 -3.04 -0.60
N ALA A 59 -5.61 -1.95 -0.12
CA ALA A 59 -5.55 -1.65 1.31
C ALA A 59 -6.95 -1.45 1.91
N ALA A 60 -7.85 -0.77 1.20
CA ALA A 60 -9.23 -0.59 1.63
C ALA A 60 -10.01 -1.91 1.68
N GLN A 61 -9.82 -2.79 0.71
CA GLN A 61 -10.41 -4.14 0.72
C GLN A 61 -9.91 -4.97 1.90
N LEU A 62 -8.61 -4.93 2.19
CA LEU A 62 -8.03 -5.63 3.33
C LEU A 62 -8.52 -5.06 4.67
N ALA A 63 -8.70 -3.74 4.76
CA ALA A 63 -9.26 -3.09 5.94
C ALA A 63 -10.75 -3.43 6.13
N GLY A 64 -11.54 -3.51 5.05
CA GLY A 64 -12.96 -3.89 5.12
C GLY A 64 -13.21 -5.33 5.57
N ASN A 65 -12.21 -6.21 5.42
CA ASN A 65 -12.26 -7.61 5.88
C ASN A 65 -11.76 -7.79 7.32
N GLN A 66 -11.33 -6.72 8.01
CA GLN A 66 -11.01 -6.77 9.43
C GLN A 66 -12.25 -6.39 10.24
N SER A 67 -12.81 -7.34 10.98
CA SER A 67 -13.75 -7.06 12.07
C SER A 67 -13.19 -5.92 12.93
N ALA A 68 -14.03 -4.93 13.27
CA ALA A 68 -13.63 -3.76 14.04
C ALA A 68 -12.71 -4.17 15.21
N TRP A 69 -11.46 -3.72 15.16
CA TRP A 69 -10.41 -4.09 16.13
C TRP A 69 -10.73 -3.60 17.56
N ASN A 70 -11.64 -2.64 17.68
CA ASN A 70 -12.10 -2.09 18.95
C ASN A 70 -13.63 -2.18 19.06
N GLN A 71 -14.10 -2.73 20.18
CA GLN A 71 -15.49 -2.65 20.64
C GLN A 71 -15.56 -1.72 21.85
N PRO A 72 -15.66 -0.39 21.67
CA PRO A 72 -15.71 0.55 22.79
C PRO A 72 -16.89 0.28 23.76
N GLN A 73 -17.92 -0.44 23.32
CA GLN A 73 -19.04 -0.88 24.15
C GLN A 73 -18.65 -1.83 25.30
N GLN A 74 -17.47 -2.46 25.25
CA GLN A 74 -16.99 -3.36 26.32
C GLN A 74 -16.31 -2.63 27.48
N ILE A 75 -16.07 -1.31 27.36
CA ILE A 75 -15.36 -0.51 28.37
C ILE A 75 -16.31 -0.01 29.46
N GLU A 76 -17.62 0.06 29.20
CA GLU A 76 -18.63 0.57 30.16
C GLU A 76 -18.97 -0.40 31.32
N GLY A 77 -18.39 -1.60 31.35
CA GLY A 77 -18.70 -2.64 32.34
C GLY A 77 -17.75 -2.75 33.53
N ILE A 78 -16.75 -1.89 33.66
CA ILE A 78 -15.81 -1.90 34.79
C ILE A 78 -16.14 -0.71 35.70
N SER A 79 -17.09 -0.91 36.61
CA SER A 79 -17.40 -0.02 37.73
C SER A 79 -17.71 -0.84 38.97
#